data_AF-A0A2L1TWV5-F1
#
_entry.id   AF-A0A2L1TWV5-F1
#
_cell.length_a   1.000
_cell.length_b   1.000
_cell.length_c   1.000
_cell.angle_alpha   90.00
_cell.angle_beta   90.00
_cell.angle_gamma   90.00
#
_symmetry.space_group_name_H-M   'P 1'
#
loop_
_entity.id
_entity.type
_entity.pdbx_description
1 polymer ?
#
loop_
_entity_poly.entity_id
_entity_poly.type
_entity_poly.pdbx_seq_one_letter_code
_entity_poly.pdbx_strand_id
1 'polypeptide(L)'
;MWAKANKYSVELLLGNVSVLDEYTNYLTEYPNEISLGLLVIIQSANAYGFSIDHILERSPEPSQDDNNVVKIERYFRFHYQKSIYMFNQQRFAEGLETILYCLSLAISNKEYFETVLCTAQFQHYLNYASDSQKEQFANIMKEVLKR
;
A
#
# COMPACT_ATOMS: atom_id res chain seq x y z
N MET A 1 26.04 4.99 -4.27
CA MET A 1 24.70 4.71 -4.82
C MET A 1 23.64 4.76 -3.71
N TRP A 2 23.74 3.93 -2.66
CA TRP A 2 22.81 3.93 -1.51
C TRP A 2 22.63 5.27 -0.79
N ALA A 3 23.69 6.08 -0.69
CA ALA A 3 23.62 7.39 -0.04
C ALA A 3 22.63 8.36 -0.72
N LYS A 4 22.45 8.27 -2.05
CA LYS A 4 21.55 9.17 -2.80
C LYS A 4 20.09 8.76 -2.64
N ALA A 5 19.78 7.46 -2.78
CA ALA A 5 18.44 6.92 -2.52
C ALA A 5 17.99 7.22 -1.09
N ASN A 6 18.84 6.94 -0.10
CA ASN A 6 18.53 7.18 1.31
C ASN A 6 18.29 8.68 1.59
N LYS A 7 19.08 9.57 0.96
CA LYS A 7 18.87 11.01 1.09
C LYS A 7 17.47 11.40 0.60
N TYR A 8 17.08 10.97 -0.60
CA TYR A 8 15.74 11.26 -1.13
C TYR A 8 14.63 10.69 -0.25
N SER A 9 14.78 9.45 0.24
CA SER A 9 13.80 8.85 1.14
C SER A 9 13.64 9.66 2.42
N VAL A 10 14.74 10.06 3.06
CA VAL A 10 14.71 10.85 4.31
C VAL A 10 14.07 12.22 4.08
N GLU A 11 14.49 12.94 3.04
CA GLU A 11 13.94 14.26 2.72
C GLU A 11 12.42 14.19 2.48
N LEU A 12 11.96 13.21 1.72
CA LEU A 12 10.54 13.05 1.41
C LEU A 12 9.72 12.65 2.66
N LEU A 13 10.27 11.76 3.50
CA LEU A 13 9.66 11.38 4.79
C LEU A 13 9.60 12.53 5.79
N LEU A 14 10.45 13.55 5.64
CA LEU A 14 10.41 14.79 6.41
C LEU A 14 9.48 15.85 5.80
N GLY A 15 8.82 15.55 4.68
CA GLY A 15 7.85 16.41 4.03
C GLY A 15 8.44 17.35 2.98
N ASN A 16 9.70 17.16 2.61
CA ASN A 16 10.29 17.92 1.52
C ASN A 16 9.83 17.36 0.16
N VAL A 17 8.65 17.78 -0.30
CA VAL A 17 8.06 17.31 -1.57
C VAL A 17 8.87 17.75 -2.79
N SER A 18 9.74 18.76 -2.68
CA SER A 18 10.54 19.23 -3.83
C SER A 18 11.50 18.18 -4.38
N VAL A 19 11.81 17.13 -3.62
CA VAL A 19 12.68 16.04 -4.07
C VAL A 19 11.94 14.95 -4.85
N LEU A 20 10.61 15.00 -4.94
CA LEU A 20 9.78 13.93 -5.49
C LEU A 20 10.11 13.62 -6.95
N ASP A 21 10.25 14.64 -7.79
CA ASP A 21 10.57 14.47 -9.22
C ASP A 21 11.97 13.89 -9.42
N GLU A 22 12.95 14.38 -8.66
CA GLU A 22 14.31 13.81 -8.71
C GLU A 22 14.33 12.37 -8.20
N TYR A 23 13.57 12.07 -7.16
CA TYR A 23 13.53 10.73 -6.58
C TYR A 23 12.86 9.74 -7.52
N THR A 24 11.73 10.10 -8.12
CA THR A 24 11.04 9.25 -9.10
C THR A 24 11.92 8.99 -10.32
N ASN A 25 12.60 10.01 -10.85
CA ASN A 25 13.58 9.84 -11.93
C ASN A 25 14.70 8.88 -11.52
N TYR A 26 15.26 9.04 -10.32
CA TYR A 26 16.25 8.11 -9.79
C TYR A 26 15.73 6.66 -9.75
N LEU A 27 14.49 6.43 -9.31
CA LEU A 27 13.90 5.08 -9.25
C LEU A 27 13.79 4.42 -10.64
N THR A 28 13.61 5.19 -11.72
CA THR A 28 13.59 4.64 -13.09
C THR A 28 14.94 4.07 -13.51
N GLU A 29 16.05 4.58 -12.97
CA GLU A 29 17.41 4.10 -13.26
C GLU A 29 17.79 2.87 -12.42
N TYR A 30 17.07 2.60 -11.32
CA TYR A 30 17.40 1.54 -10.36
C TYR A 30 16.19 0.65 -10.03
N PRO A 31 15.86 -0.31 -10.92
CA PRO A 31 14.67 -1.17 -10.77
C PRO A 31 14.55 -1.90 -9.42
N ASN A 32 15.68 -2.30 -8.84
CA ASN A 32 15.73 -3.00 -7.56
C ASN A 32 15.27 -2.14 -6.37
N GLU A 33 15.29 -0.82 -6.50
CA GLU A 33 14.91 0.14 -5.46
C GLU A 33 13.45 0.60 -5.59
N ILE A 34 12.79 0.30 -6.72
CA ILE A 34 11.43 0.79 -7.03
C ILE A 34 10.44 0.44 -5.92
N SER A 35 10.42 -0.82 -5.46
CA SER A 35 9.47 -1.25 -4.43
C SER A 35 9.63 -0.47 -3.12
N LEU A 36 10.87 -0.26 -2.67
CA LEU A 36 11.15 0.52 -1.46
C LEU A 36 10.81 2.00 -1.67
N GLY A 37 11.20 2.56 -2.81
CA GLY A 37 10.96 3.97 -3.12
C GLY A 37 9.48 4.30 -3.25
N LEU A 38 8.70 3.44 -3.90
CA LEU A 38 7.25 3.60 -3.99
C LEU A 38 6.58 3.56 -2.62
N LEU A 39 7.02 2.66 -1.73
CA LEU A 39 6.51 2.61 -0.36
C LEU A 39 6.78 3.93 0.39
N VAL A 40 7.98 4.49 0.25
CA VAL A 40 8.33 5.78 0.87
C VAL A 40 7.50 6.92 0.28
N ILE A 41 7.33 6.96 -1.04
CA ILE A 41 6.55 7.98 -1.74
C ILE A 41 5.10 7.97 -1.25
N ILE A 42 4.45 6.80 -1.18
CA ILE A 42 3.05 6.71 -0.79
C ILE A 42 2.81 7.00 0.69
N GLN A 43 3.75 6.61 1.56
CA GLN A 43 3.70 6.99 2.98
C GLN A 43 3.79 8.50 3.15
N SER A 44 4.68 9.15 2.39
CA SER A 44 4.86 10.60 2.44
C SER A 44 3.64 11.32 1.87
N ALA A 45 3.06 10.81 0.77
CA ALA A 45 1.81 11.32 0.20
C ALA A 45 0.66 11.28 1.23
N ASN A 46 0.54 10.16 1.95
CA ASN A 46 -0.44 10.00 3.02
C ASN A 46 -0.22 10.97 4.19
N ALA A 47 1.04 11.22 4.56
CA ALA A 47 1.39 12.08 5.69
C ALA A 47 1.21 13.58 5.38
N TYR A 48 1.49 13.99 4.13
CA TYR A 48 1.58 15.40 3.75
C TYR A 48 0.50 15.84 2.74
N GLY A 49 -0.36 14.94 2.27
CA GLY A 49 -1.55 15.25 1.48
C GLY A 49 -1.30 15.68 0.04
N PHE A 50 -0.19 15.25 -0.57
CA PHE A 50 0.08 15.52 -1.99
C PHE A 50 -0.33 14.33 -2.88
N SER A 51 -0.72 14.62 -4.13
CA SER A 51 -1.08 13.57 -5.10
C SER A 51 0.15 12.90 -5.69
N ILE A 52 0.08 11.59 -5.84
CA ILE A 52 1.07 10.73 -6.50
C ILE A 52 0.44 9.91 -7.63
N ASP A 53 -0.75 10.29 -8.12
CA ASP A 53 -1.48 9.49 -9.13
C ASP A 53 -0.64 9.24 -10.38
N HIS A 54 0.03 10.28 -10.87
CA HIS A 54 0.95 10.21 -12.00
C HIS A 54 2.14 9.24 -11.79
N ILE A 55 2.54 9.01 -10.54
CA ILE A 55 3.63 8.07 -10.19
C ILE A 55 3.09 6.64 -10.18
N LEU A 56 1.90 6.44 -9.58
CA LEU A 56 1.23 5.14 -9.53
C LEU A 56 0.84 4.65 -10.93
N GLU A 57 0.47 5.54 -11.85
CA GLU A 57 0.15 5.19 -13.24
C GLU A 57 1.37 4.73 -14.05
N ARG A 58 2.56 5.28 -13.75
CA ARG A 58 3.78 5.04 -14.55
C ARG A 58 4.68 3.95 -13.96
N SER A 59 4.54 3.68 -12.67
CA SER A 59 5.42 2.74 -11.97
C SER A 59 4.79 1.35 -11.97
N PRO A 60 5.56 0.30 -12.25
CA PRO A 60 5.06 -1.06 -12.07
C PRO A 60 4.73 -1.27 -10.59
N GLU A 61 3.58 -1.87 -10.31
CA GLU A 61 3.28 -2.29 -8.95
C GLU A 61 4.35 -3.29 -8.48
N PRO A 62 4.75 -3.26 -7.19
CA PRO A 62 5.64 -4.26 -6.65
C PRO A 62 5.09 -5.67 -6.93
N SER A 63 5.95 -6.65 -7.22
CA SER A 63 5.51 -8.04 -7.33
C SER A 63 5.66 -8.74 -5.99
N GLN A 64 4.73 -9.63 -5.67
CA GLN A 64 4.89 -10.56 -4.56
C GLN A 64 6.08 -11.50 -4.88
N ASP A 65 7.07 -11.58 -3.98
CA ASP A 65 8.18 -12.54 -4.07
C ASP A 65 8.03 -13.55 -2.93
N ASP A 66 7.59 -14.75 -3.29
CA ASP A 66 7.16 -15.78 -2.34
C ASP A 66 8.27 -16.36 -1.46
N ASN A 67 9.54 -16.06 -1.77
CA ASN A 67 10.69 -16.65 -1.06
C ASN A 67 11.39 -15.70 -0.09
N ASN A 68 10.95 -14.44 0.01
CA ASN A 68 11.62 -13.44 0.84
C ASN A 68 10.63 -12.71 1.74
N VAL A 69 10.65 -13.05 3.04
CA VAL A 69 9.77 -12.47 4.08
C VAL A 69 9.79 -10.94 4.07
N VAL A 70 10.97 -10.33 3.89
CA VAL A 70 11.11 -8.87 3.86
C VAL A 70 10.43 -8.25 2.63
N LYS A 71 10.39 -8.97 1.51
CA LYS A 71 9.67 -8.51 0.31
C LYS A 71 8.16 -8.73 0.45
N ILE A 72 7.72 -9.82 1.07
CA ILE A 72 6.30 -10.08 1.38
C ILE A 72 5.75 -8.99 2.30
N GLU A 73 6.47 -8.64 3.36
CA GLU A 73 6.06 -7.56 4.27
C GLU A 73 5.97 -6.22 3.52
N ARG A 74 6.97 -5.88 2.71
CA ARG A 74 6.94 -4.65 1.90
C ARG A 74 5.80 -4.63 0.90
N TYR A 75 5.50 -5.77 0.29
CA TYR A 75 4.41 -5.93 -0.65
C TYR A 75 3.06 -5.62 0.03
N PHE A 76 2.79 -6.28 1.15
CA PHE A 76 1.60 -6.01 1.96
C PHE A 76 1.52 -4.53 2.36
N ARG A 77 2.62 -3.98 2.92
CA ARG A 77 2.67 -2.59 3.38
C ARG A 77 2.43 -1.59 2.26
N PHE A 78 2.93 -1.84 1.05
CA PHE A 78 2.67 -1.00 -0.10
C PHE A 78 1.18 -0.93 -0.43
N HIS A 79 0.51 -2.09 -0.58
CA HIS A 79 -0.93 -2.12 -0.89
C HIS A 79 -1.77 -1.55 0.25
N TYR A 80 -1.40 -1.80 1.50
CA TYR A 80 -2.07 -1.20 2.66
C TYR A 80 -1.97 0.33 2.62
N GLN A 81 -0.77 0.89 2.40
CA GLN A 81 -0.60 2.35 2.26
C GLN A 81 -1.31 2.91 1.01
N LYS A 82 -1.39 2.13 -0.07
CA LYS A 82 -2.19 2.48 -1.25
C LYS A 82 -3.66 2.62 -0.93
N SER A 83 -4.22 1.73 -0.12
CA SER A 83 -5.61 1.87 0.33
C SER A 83 -5.83 3.15 1.13
N ILE A 84 -4.91 3.50 2.04
CA ILE A 84 -4.96 4.74 2.82
C ILE A 84 -4.93 5.95 1.89
N TYR A 85 -4.05 5.93 0.89
CA TYR A 85 -3.98 6.99 -0.11
C TYR A 85 -5.31 7.14 -0.85
N MET A 86 -5.93 6.05 -1.31
CA MET A 86 -7.24 6.09 -1.94
C MET A 86 -8.32 6.67 -1.01
N PHE A 87 -8.32 6.31 0.27
CA PHE A 87 -9.24 6.88 1.25
C PHE A 87 -9.04 8.38 1.45
N ASN A 88 -7.80 8.84 1.55
CA ASN A 88 -7.46 10.26 1.67
C ASN A 88 -7.95 11.07 0.46
N GLN A 89 -7.93 10.45 -0.73
CA GLN A 89 -8.46 11.03 -1.97
C GLN A 89 -9.96 10.80 -2.18
N GLN A 90 -10.69 10.31 -1.16
CA GLN A 90 -12.12 9.99 -1.20
C GLN A 90 -12.51 8.94 -2.27
N ARG A 91 -11.54 8.16 -2.76
CA ARG A 91 -11.73 7.03 -3.68
C ARG A 91 -12.07 5.77 -2.90
N PHE A 92 -13.17 5.82 -2.15
CA PHE A 92 -13.52 4.79 -1.15
C PHE A 92 -13.69 3.39 -1.74
N ALA A 93 -14.30 3.28 -2.92
CA ALA A 93 -14.49 1.98 -3.58
C ALA A 93 -13.15 1.30 -3.85
N GLU A 94 -12.19 2.01 -4.44
CA GLU A 94 -10.85 1.49 -4.77
C GLU A 94 -10.03 1.19 -3.51
N GLY A 95 -10.14 2.05 -2.49
CA GLY A 95 -9.49 1.81 -1.20
C GLY A 95 -10.02 0.54 -0.52
N LEU A 96 -11.34 0.31 -0.55
CA LEU A 96 -11.97 -0.89 -0.01
C LEU A 96 -11.61 -2.15 -0.78
N GLU A 97 -11.57 -2.10 -2.12
CA GLU A 97 -11.07 -3.22 -2.94
C GLU A 97 -9.63 -3.58 -2.55
N THR A 98 -8.78 -2.58 -2.39
CA THR A 98 -7.38 -2.77 -1.98
C THR A 98 -7.28 -3.36 -0.57
N ILE A 99 -8.14 -2.93 0.37
CA ILE A 99 -8.19 -3.52 1.72
C ILE A 99 -8.65 -4.98 1.70
N LEU A 100 -9.65 -5.33 0.89
CA LEU A 100 -10.11 -6.72 0.75
C LEU A 100 -9.03 -7.63 0.15
N TYR A 101 -8.26 -7.09 -0.79
CA TYR A 101 -7.07 -7.76 -1.32
C TYR A 101 -6.03 -8.02 -0.22
N CYS A 102 -5.62 -6.98 0.53
CA CYS A 102 -4.69 -7.12 1.65
C CYS A 102 -5.19 -8.09 2.72
N LEU A 103 -6.49 -8.07 3.04
CA LEU A 103 -7.09 -8.98 4.01
C LEU A 103 -6.96 -10.44 3.56
N SER A 104 -7.21 -10.70 2.28
CA SER A 104 -7.09 -12.05 1.68
C SER A 104 -5.65 -12.56 1.71
N LEU A 105 -4.67 -11.68 1.44
CA LEU A 105 -3.24 -11.99 1.56
C LEU A 105 -2.86 -12.33 3.01
N ALA A 106 -3.22 -11.47 3.96
CA ALA A 106 -2.86 -11.65 5.37
C ALA A 106 -3.41 -12.97 5.94
N ILE A 107 -4.67 -13.30 5.64
CA ILE A 107 -5.28 -14.57 6.08
C ILE A 107 -4.58 -15.77 5.43
N SER A 108 -4.22 -15.68 4.15
CA SER A 108 -3.51 -16.74 3.43
C SER A 108 -2.13 -17.00 4.05
N ASN A 109 -1.44 -15.94 4.44
CA ASN A 109 -0.10 -15.98 5.04
C ASN A 109 -0.11 -16.21 6.57
N LYS A 110 -1.29 -16.30 7.21
CA LYS A 110 -1.46 -16.41 8.67
C LYS A 110 -0.87 -15.21 9.44
N GLU A 111 -0.94 -14.03 8.84
CA GLU A 111 -0.51 -12.75 9.41
C GLU A 111 -1.66 -12.13 10.22
N TYR A 112 -1.76 -12.54 11.50
CA TYR A 112 -2.91 -12.19 12.35
C TYR A 112 -3.02 -10.69 12.63
N PHE A 113 -1.90 -9.99 12.81
CA PHE A 113 -1.91 -8.55 13.09
C PHE A 113 -2.42 -7.75 11.87
N GLU A 114 -1.91 -8.09 10.69
CA GLU A 114 -2.30 -7.55 9.39
C GLU A 114 -3.77 -7.84 9.08
N THR A 115 -4.25 -9.03 9.45
CA THR A 115 -5.68 -9.39 9.35
C THR A 115 -6.54 -8.47 10.20
N VAL A 116 -6.13 -8.19 11.45
CA VAL A 116 -6.84 -7.25 12.34
C VAL A 116 -6.81 -5.83 11.78
N LEU A 117 -5.67 -5.36 11.25
CA LEU A 117 -5.55 -4.04 10.64
C LEU A 117 -6.50 -3.87 9.44
N CYS A 118 -6.46 -4.80 8.48
CA CYS A 118 -7.33 -4.76 7.31
C CYS A 118 -8.81 -4.84 7.70
N THR A 119 -9.15 -5.66 8.70
CA THR A 119 -10.51 -5.76 9.23
C THR A 119 -10.97 -4.43 9.82
N ALA A 120 -10.16 -3.82 10.71
CA ALA A 120 -10.48 -2.55 11.32
C ALA A 120 -10.66 -1.45 10.26
N GLN A 121 -9.79 -1.41 9.25
CA GLN A 121 -9.86 -0.43 8.18
C GLN A 121 -11.11 -0.60 7.32
N PHE A 122 -11.47 -1.83 6.95
CA PHE A 122 -12.73 -2.10 6.22
C PHE A 122 -13.95 -1.64 7.03
N GLN A 123 -13.98 -1.96 8.33
CA GLN A 123 -15.08 -1.57 9.21
C GLN A 123 -15.18 -0.04 9.35
N HIS A 124 -14.04 0.67 9.41
CA HIS A 124 -14.03 2.13 9.48
C HIS A 124 -14.72 2.78 8.26
N TYR A 125 -14.58 2.18 7.07
CA TYR A 125 -15.18 2.66 5.82
C TYR A 125 -16.43 1.89 5.38
N LEU A 126 -17.06 1.11 6.27
CA LEU A 126 -18.18 0.23 5.95
C LEU A 126 -19.37 0.95 5.27
N ASN A 127 -19.64 2.20 5.67
CA ASN A 127 -20.74 3.00 5.12
C ASN A 127 -20.54 3.37 3.64
N TYR A 128 -19.29 3.32 3.15
CA TYR A 128 -18.95 3.58 1.75
C TYR A 128 -18.83 2.29 0.93
N ALA A 129 -18.91 1.12 1.56
CA ALA A 129 -18.79 -0.16 0.88
C ALA A 129 -20.04 -0.49 0.08
N SER A 130 -19.83 -0.94 -1.15
CA SER A 130 -20.87 -1.58 -1.97
C SER A 130 -21.32 -2.90 -1.35
N ASP A 131 -22.50 -3.37 -1.72
CA ASP A 131 -23.00 -4.66 -1.23
C ASP A 131 -22.12 -5.82 -1.68
N SER A 132 -21.54 -5.75 -2.88
CA SER A 132 -20.56 -6.73 -3.36
C SER A 132 -19.31 -6.77 -2.47
N GLN A 133 -18.80 -5.61 -2.04
CA GLN A 133 -17.63 -5.54 -1.15
C GLN A 133 -17.95 -6.07 0.25
N LYS A 134 -19.15 -5.78 0.77
CA LYS A 134 -19.62 -6.33 2.05
C LYS A 134 -19.75 -7.85 1.99
N GLU A 135 -20.30 -8.37 0.89
CA GLU A 135 -20.40 -9.81 0.66
C GLU A 135 -19.01 -10.46 0.56
N GLN A 136 -18.09 -9.86 -0.20
CA GLN A 136 -16.71 -10.32 -0.30
C GLN A 136 -16.02 -10.35 1.07
N PHE A 137 -16.15 -9.28 1.86
CA PHE A 137 -15.64 -9.23 3.23
C PHE A 137 -16.20 -10.38 4.08
N ALA A 138 -17.52 -10.57 4.06
CA ALA A 138 -18.17 -11.64 4.82
C ALA A 138 -17.68 -13.03 4.39
N ASN A 139 -17.46 -13.25 3.09
CA ASN A 139 -16.94 -14.51 2.57
C ASN A 139 -15.49 -14.75 2.99
N ILE A 140 -14.62 -13.74 2.93
CA ILE A 140 -13.24 -13.82 3.42
C ILE A 140 -13.21 -14.18 4.91
N MET A 141 -14.04 -13.52 5.73
CA MET A 141 -14.08 -13.79 7.18
C MET A 141 -14.63 -15.18 7.52
N LYS A 142 -15.54 -15.74 6.72
CA LYS A 142 -16.01 -17.12 6.90
C LYS A 142 -14.89 -18.14 6.72
N GLU A 143 -13.93 -17.89 5.82
CA GLU A 143 -12.79 -18.80 5.62
C GLU A 143 -11.87 -18.87 6.85
N VAL A 144 -11.79 -17.77 7.63
CA VAL A 144 -11.03 -17.76 8.90
C VAL A 144 -11.64 -18.73 9.91
N LEU A 145 -12.97 -18.88 9.94
CA LEU A 145 -13.67 -19.77 10.88
C LEU A 145 -13.57 -21.26 10.51
N LYS A 146 -13.20 -21.58 9.27
CA LYS A 146 -13.09 -22.96 8.78
C LYS A 146 -11.70 -23.58 9.00
N ARG A 147 -10.72 -22.77 9.42
CA ARG A 147 -9.33 -23.20 9.65
C ARG A 147 -9.09 -23.41 11.13
#